data_AF-A0A7J4TCJ2-F1
#
_entry.id   AF-A0A7J4TCJ2-F1
#
_cell.length_a   1.000
_cell.length_b   1.000
_cell.length_c   1.000
_cell.angle_alpha   90.00
_cell.angle_beta   90.00
_cell.angle_gamma   90.00
#
_symmetry.space_group_name_H-M   'P 1'
#
loop_
_entity.id
_entity.type
_entity.pdbx_description
1 polymer ?
#
loop_
_entity_poly.entity_id
_entity_poly.type
_entity_poly.pdbx_seq_one_letter_code
_entity_poly.pdbx_strand_id
1 'polypeptide(L)'
;MKELYTLKCIGCKREVDEAEEYTNCPHDGLPLEVAMNYEVIGQRINQHALRQMPPTATKYLDFYPIRNKSRVITLNEGGTPLYHAKNLGKELGLKGLYIKVEGANPTGAFKDRGTMVEITKAIELGKKAVVCASSGNMAASVSAYCAKANMPAYVLVPQGTPIGKLAQTLAYGARIIQIRGSYDAAAKLTRAIAMKNGHYLAGDYAYRLEGQKSQAFEIAEQLGWRAPDRLFIPIGCGTNGSAIWKGFREYRMLGFTDNLPKMVGVQARGADPVITAFNGKRSIEPIAIPKTVASAICVGDPLDGRKIINALNESNGAAVSVEDENILEAEKLLARMESIFVEPSAATSLAALQQMAAAGAVDKDETIVLVMTGVGLKDPVTALKVLYSPPVVDPQLDEVQRYLNYGFYEVMAKNVEGSTVLIREMPERKELSAIIRKNFHTELSEEDLDECMKLVESFIEKGKSLQQGDLQHIIEKSFRKSAVKERPLKINDFSVKAGLHQKSVATVRVSYRGKEQDFSAEGVGPVDGIINAVKKSVENNGFRFALTDYEVAVSEGGTDASVNVKMTMEDERKNKVISMGTSPDIIVASVKAFEEGYNLLWAKNRK
;
A
#
# COMPACT_ATOMS: atom_id res chain seq x y z
N MET A 1 -0.34 9.60 -47.72
CA MET A 1 0.58 9.25 -46.61
C MET A 1 0.05 7.98 -45.95
N LYS A 2 0.90 6.99 -45.67
CA LYS A 2 0.48 5.81 -44.90
C LYS A 2 0.02 6.24 -43.50
N GLU A 3 -1.08 5.67 -43.01
CA GLU A 3 -1.59 5.96 -41.67
C GLU A 3 -0.61 5.47 -40.58
N LEU A 4 -0.43 6.26 -39.51
CA LEU A 4 0.53 5.98 -38.44
C LEU A 4 0.12 4.79 -37.57
N TYR A 5 -1.18 4.63 -37.32
CA TYR A 5 -1.74 3.54 -36.53
C TYR A 5 -3.21 3.34 -36.87
N THR A 6 -3.74 2.18 -36.51
CA THR A 6 -5.19 1.86 -36.56
C THR A 6 -5.61 1.32 -35.20
N LEU A 7 -6.90 1.46 -34.86
CA LEU A 7 -7.47 0.88 -33.64
C LEU A 7 -8.22 -0.41 -34.01
N LYS A 8 -7.85 -1.54 -33.40
CA LYS A 8 -8.36 -2.88 -33.77
C LYS A 8 -8.88 -3.64 -32.57
N CYS A 9 -9.89 -4.48 -32.77
CA CYS A 9 -10.27 -5.45 -31.74
C CYS A 9 -9.27 -6.61 -31.67
N ILE A 10 -8.88 -7.02 -30.46
CA ILE A 10 -7.98 -8.17 -30.29
C ILE A 10 -8.63 -9.50 -30.72
N GLY A 11 -9.96 -9.57 -30.71
CA GLY A 11 -10.76 -10.75 -31.08
C GLY A 11 -11.11 -10.77 -32.57
N CYS A 12 -12.20 -10.10 -32.95
CA CYS A 12 -12.69 -10.10 -34.33
C CYS A 12 -11.81 -9.37 -35.36
N LYS A 13 -10.71 -8.73 -34.94
CA LYS A 13 -9.74 -8.00 -35.78
C LYS A 13 -10.29 -6.83 -36.60
N ARG A 14 -11.55 -6.46 -36.40
CA ARG A 14 -12.16 -5.30 -37.05
C ARG A 14 -11.50 -4.01 -36.58
N GLU A 15 -11.31 -3.10 -37.54
CA GLU A 15 -10.91 -1.73 -37.28
C GLU A 15 -12.12 -0.97 -36.74
N VAL A 16 -11.86 -0.08 -35.78
CA VAL A 16 -12.86 0.80 -35.19
C VAL A 16 -12.39 2.25 -35.31
N ASP A 17 -13.33 3.17 -35.50
CA ASP A 17 -13.01 4.58 -35.55
C ASP A 17 -12.67 5.09 -34.15
N GLU A 18 -11.54 5.79 -34.02
CA GLU A 18 -11.14 6.41 -32.76
C GLU A 18 -12.05 7.57 -32.34
N ALA A 19 -12.83 8.14 -33.28
CA ALA A 19 -13.79 9.20 -33.01
C ALA A 19 -15.04 8.69 -32.27
N GLU A 20 -15.37 7.40 -32.38
CA GLU A 20 -16.61 6.80 -31.87
C GLU A 20 -16.56 6.40 -30.38
N GLU A 21 -15.55 6.87 -29.63
CA GLU A 21 -15.39 6.74 -28.15
C GLU A 21 -15.61 5.31 -27.59
N TYR A 22 -15.10 4.28 -28.27
CA TYR A 22 -15.21 2.91 -27.78
C TYR A 22 -14.11 2.54 -26.77
N THR A 23 -14.52 2.02 -25.60
CA THR A 23 -13.59 1.35 -24.67
C THR A 23 -13.30 -0.09 -25.05
N ASN A 24 -14.31 -0.73 -25.64
CA ASN A 24 -14.35 -2.13 -26.02
C ASN A 24 -14.92 -2.21 -27.43
N CYS A 25 -14.61 -3.30 -28.15
CA CYS A 25 -15.14 -3.49 -29.48
C CYS A 25 -16.68 -3.50 -29.46
N PRO A 26 -17.34 -2.70 -30.31
CA PRO A 26 -18.80 -2.64 -30.36
C PRO A 26 -19.44 -3.95 -30.87
N HIS A 27 -18.65 -4.86 -31.45
CA HIS A 27 -19.13 -6.11 -32.02
C HIS A 27 -19.06 -7.31 -31.06
N ASP A 28 -17.93 -7.50 -30.37
CA ASP A 28 -17.68 -8.67 -29.52
C ASP A 28 -17.37 -8.31 -28.06
N GLY A 29 -17.35 -7.02 -27.71
CA GLY A 29 -17.09 -6.54 -26.35
C GLY A 29 -15.64 -6.71 -25.88
N LEU A 30 -14.73 -7.24 -26.71
CA LEU A 30 -13.35 -7.48 -26.32
C LEU A 30 -12.51 -6.19 -26.34
N PRO A 31 -11.39 -6.15 -25.60
CA PRO A 31 -10.51 -4.97 -25.59
C PRO A 31 -9.98 -4.60 -26.98
N LEU A 32 -9.77 -3.30 -27.17
CA LEU A 32 -9.13 -2.75 -28.36
C LEU A 32 -7.60 -2.68 -28.19
N GLU A 33 -6.87 -2.69 -29.31
CA GLU A 33 -5.42 -2.53 -29.39
C GLU A 33 -5.04 -1.50 -30.46
N VAL A 34 -3.97 -0.74 -30.20
CA VAL A 34 -3.38 0.17 -31.18
C VAL A 34 -2.37 -0.60 -32.03
N ALA A 35 -2.70 -0.79 -33.30
CA ALA A 35 -1.81 -1.38 -34.29
C ALA A 35 -0.99 -0.27 -34.97
N MET A 36 0.24 -0.06 -34.49
CA MET A 36 1.19 0.91 -35.05
C MET A 36 1.72 0.45 -36.42
N ASN A 37 2.05 1.41 -37.29
CA ASN A 37 2.67 1.16 -38.59
C ASN A 37 4.21 1.20 -38.48
N TYR A 38 4.83 0.04 -38.31
CA TYR A 38 6.27 -0.05 -38.05
C TYR A 38 7.15 0.31 -39.25
N GLU A 39 6.64 0.22 -40.48
CA GLU A 39 7.34 0.73 -41.66
C GLU A 39 7.47 2.25 -41.60
N VAL A 40 6.38 2.93 -41.25
CA VAL A 40 6.37 4.40 -41.09
C VAL A 40 7.25 4.81 -39.91
N ILE A 41 7.19 4.08 -38.79
CA ILE A 41 8.04 4.34 -37.62
C ILE A 41 9.52 4.16 -37.98
N GLY A 42 9.89 3.06 -38.64
CA GLY A 42 11.27 2.79 -39.03
C GLY A 42 11.86 3.85 -39.96
N GLN A 43 11.04 4.49 -40.80
CA GLN A 43 11.45 5.61 -41.64
C GLN A 43 11.59 6.94 -40.88
N ARG A 44 10.86 7.12 -39.78
CA ARG A 44 10.87 8.36 -38.97
C ARG A 44 11.95 8.38 -37.90
N ILE A 45 12.27 7.22 -37.32
CA ILE A 45 13.20 7.16 -36.19
C ILE A 45 14.62 7.43 -36.66
N ASN A 46 15.23 8.46 -36.08
CA ASN A 46 16.67 8.64 -36.11
C ASN A 46 17.32 7.79 -35.00
N GLN A 47 17.90 6.65 -35.37
CA GLN A 47 18.51 5.72 -34.41
C GLN A 47 19.67 6.35 -33.64
N HIS A 48 20.45 7.24 -34.26
CA HIS A 48 21.56 7.92 -33.60
C HIS A 48 21.03 8.86 -32.51
N ALA A 49 20.02 9.68 -32.82
CA ALA A 49 19.40 10.56 -31.82
C ALA A 49 18.77 9.75 -30.68
N LEU A 50 18.04 8.68 -31.00
CA LEU A 50 17.45 7.79 -29.99
C LEU A 50 18.52 7.18 -29.06
N ARG A 51 19.71 6.86 -29.57
CA ARG A 51 20.80 6.31 -28.74
C ARG A 51 21.48 7.33 -27.81
N GLN A 52 21.44 8.61 -28.16
CA GLN A 52 22.14 9.67 -27.42
C GLN A 52 21.24 10.41 -26.42
N MET A 53 19.93 10.47 -26.67
CA MET A 53 19.00 11.17 -25.78
C MET A 53 18.84 10.43 -24.44
N PRO A 54 18.76 11.15 -23.31
CA PRO A 54 18.48 10.54 -22.02
C PRO A 54 17.10 9.87 -22.03
N PRO A 55 16.90 8.74 -21.33
CA PRO A 55 15.60 8.07 -21.29
C PRO A 55 14.55 8.98 -20.62
N THR A 56 13.43 9.21 -21.31
CA THR A 56 12.21 9.85 -20.81
C THR A 56 11.03 9.30 -21.59
N ALA A 57 9.80 9.38 -21.08
CA ALA A 57 8.65 8.89 -21.85
C ALA A 57 8.47 9.68 -23.16
N THR A 58 8.81 10.98 -23.20
CA THR A 58 8.76 11.85 -24.39
C THR A 58 9.84 11.56 -25.42
N LYS A 59 10.91 10.83 -25.07
CA LYS A 59 11.88 10.32 -26.04
C LYS A 59 11.23 9.41 -27.09
N TYR A 60 10.15 8.73 -26.74
CA TYR A 60 9.52 7.68 -27.54
C TYR A 60 8.27 8.12 -28.29
N LEU A 61 8.08 9.43 -28.53
CA LEU A 61 6.87 9.96 -29.18
C LEU A 61 6.55 9.32 -30.54
N ASP A 62 7.56 8.88 -31.31
CA ASP A 62 7.35 8.18 -32.58
C ASP A 62 6.70 6.80 -32.43
N PHE A 63 6.78 6.20 -31.25
CA PHE A 63 6.15 4.93 -30.95
C PHE A 63 4.71 5.08 -30.44
N TYR A 64 4.24 6.28 -30.13
CA TYR A 64 2.90 6.50 -29.59
C TYR A 64 1.90 6.88 -30.70
N PRO A 65 0.60 6.61 -30.51
CA PRO A 65 -0.47 7.00 -31.44
C PRO A 65 -0.80 8.49 -31.38
N ILE A 66 0.20 9.37 -31.34
CA ILE A 66 0.07 10.82 -31.25
C ILE A 66 0.38 11.41 -32.62
N ARG A 67 -0.59 12.08 -33.24
CA ARG A 67 -0.42 12.67 -34.57
C ARG A 67 0.24 14.04 -34.48
N ASN A 68 -0.08 14.83 -33.46
CA ASN A 68 0.42 16.18 -33.25
C ASN A 68 1.30 16.26 -32.00
N LYS A 69 2.62 16.06 -32.19
CA LYS A 69 3.62 16.09 -31.12
C LYS A 69 3.71 17.43 -30.37
N SER A 70 3.26 18.55 -30.96
CA SER A 70 3.29 19.85 -30.26
C SER A 70 2.22 19.99 -29.18
N ARG A 71 1.25 19.06 -29.13
CA ARG A 71 0.16 19.04 -28.13
C ARG A 71 0.42 18.08 -26.97
N VAL A 72 1.61 17.46 -26.90
CA VAL A 72 1.95 16.49 -25.86
C VAL A 72 1.89 17.15 -24.49
N ILE A 73 1.15 16.52 -23.57
CA ILE A 73 1.12 16.89 -22.16
C ILE A 73 2.03 15.95 -21.39
N THR A 74 3.08 16.49 -20.79
CA THR A 74 4.05 15.72 -20.00
C THR A 74 4.31 16.40 -18.66
N LEU A 75 4.62 15.57 -17.67
CA LEU A 75 5.17 15.97 -16.37
C LEU A 75 6.65 15.55 -16.25
N ASN A 76 7.31 15.27 -17.39
CA ASN A 76 8.63 14.65 -17.49
C ASN A 76 8.70 13.26 -16.85
N GLU A 77 7.64 12.48 -17.01
CA GLU A 77 7.57 11.08 -16.62
C GLU A 77 8.48 10.17 -17.47
N GLY A 78 8.74 8.97 -16.96
CA GLY A 78 9.76 8.07 -17.49
C GLY A 78 11.17 8.45 -17.04
N GLY A 79 12.17 7.85 -17.68
CA GLY A 79 13.56 7.99 -17.24
C GLY A 79 13.83 7.42 -15.84
N THR A 80 12.99 6.48 -15.40
CA THR A 80 13.04 5.98 -14.04
C THR A 80 14.28 5.12 -13.81
N PRO A 81 14.83 5.10 -12.58
CA PRO A 81 16.03 4.32 -12.30
C PRO A 81 15.85 2.82 -12.57
N LEU A 82 16.90 2.19 -13.08
CA LEU A 82 17.09 0.74 -13.10
C LEU A 82 18.27 0.41 -12.18
N TYR A 83 17.96 0.01 -10.95
CA TYR A 83 18.99 -0.28 -9.94
C TYR A 83 19.50 -1.70 -10.07
N HIS A 84 20.81 -1.88 -9.97
CA HIS A 84 21.41 -3.21 -9.78
C HIS A 84 21.32 -3.59 -8.31
N ALA A 85 20.43 -4.52 -7.98
CA ALA A 85 20.11 -4.92 -6.60
C ALA A 85 21.16 -5.92 -6.09
N LYS A 86 22.31 -5.41 -5.69
CA LYS A 86 23.48 -6.23 -5.34
C LYS A 86 23.30 -7.01 -4.04
N ASN A 87 22.60 -6.44 -3.06
CA ASN A 87 22.45 -7.07 -1.75
C ASN A 87 21.45 -8.23 -1.83
N LEU A 88 20.28 -7.98 -2.42
CA LEU A 88 19.29 -9.02 -2.72
C LEU A 88 19.83 -10.04 -3.73
N GLY A 89 20.55 -9.59 -4.76
CA GLY A 89 21.19 -10.49 -5.72
C GLY A 89 22.16 -11.45 -5.03
N LYS A 90 23.00 -10.95 -4.12
CA LYS A 90 23.92 -11.78 -3.33
C LYS A 90 23.19 -12.79 -2.43
N GLU A 91 22.12 -12.35 -1.76
CA GLU A 91 21.31 -13.23 -0.90
C GLU A 91 20.64 -14.36 -1.68
N LEU A 92 20.11 -14.05 -2.87
CA LEU A 92 19.44 -15.02 -3.74
C LEU A 92 20.39 -15.81 -4.65
N GLY A 93 21.70 -15.54 -4.59
CA GLY A 93 22.69 -16.17 -5.48
C GLY A 93 22.61 -15.74 -6.95
N LEU A 94 22.01 -14.58 -7.23
CA LEU A 94 21.78 -14.02 -8.56
C LEU A 94 22.78 -12.89 -8.87
N LYS A 95 23.46 -12.97 -10.02
CA LYS A 95 24.41 -11.93 -10.42
C LYS A 95 23.74 -10.73 -11.10
N GLY A 96 22.68 -10.99 -11.87
CA GLY A 96 22.03 -10.03 -12.76
C GLY A 96 20.68 -9.54 -12.26
N LEU A 97 20.48 -9.27 -10.97
CA LEU A 97 19.20 -8.79 -10.45
C LEU A 97 19.07 -7.26 -10.55
N TYR A 98 18.06 -6.79 -11.28
CA TYR A 98 17.76 -5.37 -11.46
C TYR A 98 16.34 -5.02 -11.04
N ILE A 99 16.15 -3.78 -10.57
CA ILE A 99 14.86 -3.25 -10.11
C ILE A 99 14.54 -1.99 -10.90
N LYS A 100 13.45 -2.03 -11.68
CA LYS A 100 12.91 -0.86 -12.40
C LYS A 100 11.95 -0.11 -11.49
N VAL A 101 12.35 1.08 -11.00
CA VAL A 101 11.62 1.81 -9.95
C VAL A 101 10.66 2.83 -10.54
N GLU A 102 9.47 2.37 -10.90
CA GLU A 102 8.41 3.22 -11.47
C GLU A 102 7.74 4.16 -10.45
N GLY A 103 7.98 3.94 -9.16
CA GLY A 103 7.62 4.86 -8.09
C GLY A 103 8.31 6.24 -8.20
N ALA A 104 9.36 6.38 -9.03
CA ALA A 104 10.05 7.64 -9.26
C ALA A 104 9.35 8.56 -10.28
N ASN A 105 8.22 8.14 -10.87
CA ASN A 105 7.42 8.99 -11.74
C ASN A 105 6.74 10.15 -10.95
N PRO A 106 6.32 11.25 -11.61
CA PRO A 106 5.82 12.46 -10.96
C PRO A 106 4.70 12.26 -9.93
N THR A 107 3.77 11.34 -10.16
CA THR A 107 2.70 11.04 -9.21
C THR A 107 3.01 9.85 -8.31
N GLY A 108 4.19 9.25 -8.41
CA GLY A 108 4.64 8.14 -7.59
C GLY A 108 4.27 6.76 -8.11
N ALA A 109 3.89 6.62 -9.39
CA ALA A 109 3.55 5.33 -10.00
C ALA A 109 3.71 5.30 -11.54
N PHE A 110 3.86 4.10 -12.10
CA PHE A 110 3.98 3.85 -13.56
C PHE A 110 2.81 4.39 -14.40
N LYS A 111 1.65 4.67 -13.77
CA LYS A 111 0.43 5.12 -14.45
C LYS A 111 0.63 6.40 -15.26
N ASP A 112 1.60 7.23 -14.86
CA ASP A 112 1.97 8.48 -15.50
C ASP A 112 2.31 8.31 -16.98
N ARG A 113 3.06 7.27 -17.33
CA ARG A 113 3.46 6.99 -18.72
C ARG A 113 2.26 6.84 -19.65
N GLY A 114 1.26 6.07 -19.18
CA GLY A 114 0.04 5.85 -19.93
C GLY A 114 -0.88 7.08 -19.92
N THR A 115 -0.95 7.79 -18.79
CA THR A 115 -1.76 9.00 -18.67
C THR A 115 -1.26 10.12 -19.60
N MET A 116 0.05 10.26 -19.80
CA MET A 116 0.61 11.21 -20.78
C MET A 116 0.00 11.01 -22.17
N VAL A 117 -0.03 9.76 -22.64
CA VAL A 117 -0.61 9.42 -23.95
C VAL A 117 -2.12 9.65 -23.94
N GLU A 118 -2.84 9.16 -22.93
CA GLU A 118 -4.30 9.32 -22.86
C GLU A 118 -4.77 10.77 -22.85
N ILE A 119 -4.15 11.63 -22.04
CA ILE A 119 -4.55 13.04 -21.93
C ILE A 119 -4.16 13.81 -23.19
N THR A 120 -3.01 13.48 -23.79
CA THR A 120 -2.65 14.03 -25.10
C THR A 120 -3.69 13.63 -26.17
N LYS A 121 -4.15 12.37 -26.17
CA LYS A 121 -5.23 11.92 -27.06
C LYS A 121 -6.56 12.62 -26.79
N ALA A 122 -6.93 12.82 -25.53
CA ALA A 122 -8.13 13.56 -25.18
C ALA A 122 -8.15 14.97 -25.80
N ILE A 123 -6.99 15.65 -25.80
CA ILE A 123 -6.83 16.98 -26.40
C ILE A 123 -6.85 16.91 -27.94
N GLU A 124 -6.19 15.92 -28.55
CA GLU A 124 -6.26 15.70 -30.01
C GLU A 124 -7.70 15.47 -30.48
N LEU A 125 -8.49 14.72 -29.70
CA LEU A 125 -9.89 14.41 -29.96
C LEU A 125 -10.85 15.56 -29.56
N GLY A 126 -10.33 16.72 -29.14
CA GLY A 126 -11.13 17.90 -28.81
C GLY A 126 -12.01 17.75 -27.57
N LYS A 127 -11.68 16.84 -26.65
CA LYS A 127 -12.47 16.59 -25.44
C LYS A 127 -12.31 17.74 -24.45
N LYS A 128 -13.42 18.09 -23.78
CA LYS A 128 -13.47 19.25 -22.86
C LYS A 128 -13.22 18.89 -21.40
N ALA A 129 -13.29 17.61 -21.04
CA ALA A 129 -13.08 17.11 -19.70
C ALA A 129 -12.73 15.62 -19.74
N VAL A 130 -12.24 15.12 -18.62
CA VAL A 130 -11.89 13.71 -18.41
C VAL A 130 -12.69 13.15 -17.24
N VAL A 131 -13.14 11.91 -17.39
CA VAL A 131 -13.83 11.16 -16.34
C VAL A 131 -13.10 9.85 -16.09
N CYS A 132 -12.96 9.44 -14.83
CA CYS A 132 -12.40 8.12 -14.48
C CYS A 132 -13.06 7.54 -13.22
N ALA A 133 -13.16 6.20 -13.16
CA ALA A 133 -13.57 5.48 -11.97
C ALA A 133 -12.32 4.84 -11.33
N SER A 134 -11.76 5.48 -10.30
CA SER A 134 -10.63 4.93 -9.56
C SER A 134 -10.45 5.68 -8.24
N SER A 135 -10.00 4.99 -7.21
CA SER A 135 -9.62 5.58 -5.93
C SER A 135 -8.11 5.57 -5.66
N GLY A 136 -7.30 5.07 -6.61
CA GLY A 136 -5.86 4.83 -6.40
C GLY A 136 -4.95 5.56 -7.39
N ASN A 137 -3.81 4.94 -7.71
CA ASN A 137 -2.75 5.51 -8.55
C ASN A 137 -3.22 6.07 -9.90
N MET A 138 -4.27 5.48 -10.49
CA MET A 138 -4.84 5.97 -11.74
C MET A 138 -5.54 7.32 -11.58
N ALA A 139 -6.38 7.49 -10.55
CA ALA A 139 -7.07 8.76 -10.29
C ALA A 139 -6.07 9.89 -10.02
N ALA A 140 -5.04 9.62 -9.22
CA ALA A 140 -3.99 10.61 -8.94
C ALA A 140 -3.25 11.02 -10.23
N SER A 141 -2.84 10.04 -11.04
CA SER A 141 -2.17 10.27 -12.32
C SER A 141 -3.05 11.09 -13.27
N VAL A 142 -4.28 10.64 -13.55
CA VAL A 142 -5.22 11.38 -14.43
C VAL A 142 -5.42 12.80 -13.95
N SER A 143 -5.60 13.01 -12.65
CA SER A 143 -5.81 14.33 -12.06
C SER A 143 -4.62 15.26 -12.26
N ALA A 144 -3.39 14.77 -12.06
CA ALA A 144 -2.18 15.56 -12.25
C ALA A 144 -2.01 16.06 -13.69
N TYR A 145 -2.24 15.17 -14.67
CA TYR A 145 -2.11 15.53 -16.08
C TYR A 145 -3.26 16.43 -16.56
N CYS A 146 -4.47 16.20 -16.06
CA CYS A 146 -5.60 17.10 -16.30
C CYS A 146 -5.33 18.50 -15.74
N ALA A 147 -4.76 18.61 -14.54
CA ALA A 147 -4.34 19.90 -13.99
C ALA A 147 -3.30 20.60 -14.88
N LYS A 148 -2.29 19.86 -15.36
CA LYS A 148 -1.29 20.39 -16.31
C LYS A 148 -1.90 20.82 -17.64
N ALA A 149 -2.90 20.08 -18.13
CA ALA A 149 -3.62 20.36 -19.36
C ALA A 149 -4.71 21.45 -19.21
N ASN A 150 -4.95 21.95 -17.98
CA ASN A 150 -6.09 22.82 -17.66
C ASN A 150 -7.45 22.21 -18.09
N MET A 151 -7.60 20.89 -17.90
CA MET A 151 -8.82 20.15 -18.20
C MET A 151 -9.50 19.70 -16.89
N PRO A 152 -10.83 19.86 -16.76
CA PRO A 152 -11.56 19.30 -15.63
C PRO A 152 -11.44 17.77 -15.57
N ALA A 153 -11.03 17.23 -14.42
CA ALA A 153 -11.06 15.82 -14.11
C ALA A 153 -12.22 15.51 -13.14
N TYR A 154 -13.07 14.55 -13.49
CA TYR A 154 -14.12 14.02 -12.62
C TYR A 154 -13.77 12.59 -12.21
N VAL A 155 -13.74 12.32 -10.91
CA VAL A 155 -13.35 11.02 -10.37
C VAL A 155 -14.51 10.45 -9.59
N LEU A 156 -15.08 9.35 -10.08
CA LEU A 156 -16.19 8.68 -9.40
C LEU A 156 -15.64 7.55 -8.54
N VAL A 157 -16.00 7.55 -7.25
CA VAL A 157 -15.59 6.52 -6.28
C VAL A 157 -16.77 6.10 -5.41
N PRO A 158 -16.79 4.88 -4.87
CA PRO A 158 -17.78 4.50 -3.86
C PRO A 158 -17.73 5.41 -2.62
N GLN A 159 -18.88 5.62 -2.00
CA GLN A 159 -18.97 6.26 -0.70
C GLN A 159 -18.14 5.50 0.35
N GLY A 160 -17.41 6.22 1.19
CA GLY A 160 -16.56 5.63 2.24
C GLY A 160 -15.15 5.25 1.77
N THR A 161 -14.77 5.61 0.54
CA THR A 161 -13.38 5.49 0.08
C THR A 161 -12.44 6.27 1.02
N PRO A 162 -11.38 5.64 1.57
CA PRO A 162 -10.50 6.29 2.54
C PRO A 162 -9.88 7.60 2.01
N ILE A 163 -9.95 8.67 2.80
CA ILE A 163 -9.51 9.99 2.36
C ILE A 163 -8.02 10.05 2.04
N GLY A 164 -7.19 9.25 2.73
CA GLY A 164 -5.76 9.14 2.44
C GLY A 164 -5.47 8.72 0.99
N LYS A 165 -6.30 7.82 0.41
CA LYS A 165 -6.16 7.40 -1.00
C LYS A 165 -6.61 8.49 -1.98
N LEU A 166 -7.51 9.38 -1.54
CA LEU A 166 -8.06 10.47 -2.34
C LEU A 166 -7.26 11.77 -2.25
N ALA A 167 -6.37 11.90 -1.26
CA ALA A 167 -5.68 13.14 -0.94
C ALA A 167 -4.91 13.72 -2.15
N GLN A 168 -4.12 12.89 -2.84
CA GLN A 168 -3.35 13.33 -4.01
C GLN A 168 -4.27 13.75 -5.17
N THR A 169 -5.35 13.01 -5.40
CA THR A 169 -6.38 13.32 -6.41
C THR A 169 -7.05 14.67 -6.13
N LEU A 170 -7.41 14.94 -4.86
CA LEU A 170 -7.97 16.23 -4.43
C LEU A 170 -6.96 17.37 -4.58
N ALA A 171 -5.69 17.13 -4.21
CA ALA A 171 -4.62 18.14 -4.30
C ALA A 171 -4.38 18.63 -5.73
N TYR A 172 -4.56 17.77 -6.74
CA TYR A 172 -4.51 18.16 -8.15
C TYR A 172 -5.80 18.83 -8.67
N GLY A 173 -6.79 19.07 -7.81
CA GLY A 173 -8.00 19.81 -8.17
C GLY A 173 -9.08 18.98 -8.87
N ALA A 174 -9.01 17.65 -8.81
CA ALA A 174 -10.04 16.81 -9.39
C ALA A 174 -11.35 16.87 -8.60
N ARG A 175 -12.46 16.79 -9.35
CA ARG A 175 -13.83 16.81 -8.83
C ARG A 175 -14.23 15.38 -8.46
N ILE A 176 -14.00 15.02 -7.20
CA ILE A 176 -14.36 13.69 -6.69
C ILE A 176 -15.87 13.62 -6.39
N ILE A 177 -16.54 12.62 -6.94
CA ILE A 177 -17.96 12.36 -6.76
C ILE A 177 -18.11 10.99 -6.08
N GLN A 178 -18.57 10.99 -4.83
CA GLN A 178 -18.84 9.76 -4.09
C GLN A 178 -20.21 9.19 -4.45
N ILE A 179 -20.22 7.98 -4.98
CA ILE A 179 -21.40 7.24 -5.41
C ILE A 179 -21.87 6.34 -4.28
N ARG A 180 -23.14 6.45 -3.91
CA ARG A 180 -23.79 5.51 -2.97
C ARG A 180 -24.02 4.18 -3.68
N GLY A 181 -23.03 3.31 -3.68
CA GLY A 181 -23.07 2.02 -4.36
C GLY A 181 -21.70 1.35 -4.42
N SER A 182 -21.63 0.24 -5.14
CA SER A 182 -20.38 -0.50 -5.36
C SER A 182 -19.44 0.22 -6.34
N TYR A 183 -18.20 -0.27 -6.44
CA TYR A 183 -17.25 0.16 -7.47
C TYR A 183 -17.82 -0.02 -8.87
N ASP A 184 -18.49 -1.15 -9.14
CA ASP A 184 -19.12 -1.41 -10.44
C ASP A 184 -20.19 -0.39 -10.80
N ALA A 185 -20.97 0.06 -9.81
CA ALA A 185 -21.95 1.12 -10.02
C ALA A 185 -21.26 2.44 -10.40
N ALA A 186 -20.16 2.79 -9.72
CA ALA A 186 -19.36 3.98 -10.05
C ALA A 186 -18.73 3.87 -11.45
N ALA A 187 -18.19 2.70 -11.82
CA ALA A 187 -17.60 2.45 -13.14
C ALA A 187 -18.64 2.55 -14.26
N LYS A 188 -19.82 1.94 -14.08
CA LYS A 188 -20.94 2.04 -15.04
C LYS A 188 -21.41 3.49 -15.24
N LEU A 189 -21.57 4.24 -14.14
CA LEU A 189 -21.93 5.66 -14.20
C LEU A 189 -20.85 6.50 -14.89
N THR A 190 -19.57 6.21 -14.65
CA THR A 190 -18.46 6.91 -15.30
C THR A 190 -18.53 6.75 -16.82
N ARG A 191 -18.77 5.53 -17.31
CA ARG A 191 -18.96 5.26 -18.75
C ARG A 191 -20.16 6.01 -19.32
N ALA A 192 -21.29 5.99 -18.61
CA ALA A 192 -22.48 6.70 -19.04
C ALA A 192 -22.28 8.23 -19.11
N ILE A 193 -21.55 8.81 -18.15
CA ILE A 193 -21.22 10.24 -18.14
C ILE A 193 -20.26 10.60 -19.27
N ALA A 194 -19.25 9.75 -19.52
CA ALA A 194 -18.33 9.93 -20.64
C ALA A 194 -19.10 10.10 -21.95
N MET A 195 -19.95 9.10 -22.27
CA MET A 195 -20.72 9.06 -23.50
C MET A 195 -21.75 10.21 -23.58
N LYS A 196 -22.51 10.45 -22.50
CA LYS A 196 -23.57 11.47 -22.48
C LYS A 196 -23.03 12.89 -22.66
N ASN A 197 -21.86 13.18 -22.08
CA ASN A 197 -21.30 14.53 -22.05
C ASN A 197 -20.13 14.72 -23.04
N GLY A 198 -19.77 13.70 -23.83
CA GLY A 198 -18.60 13.71 -24.70
C GLY A 198 -17.30 13.98 -23.95
N HIS A 199 -17.18 13.44 -22.73
CA HIS A 199 -15.96 13.53 -21.92
C HIS A 199 -15.05 12.35 -22.21
N TYR A 200 -13.74 12.58 -22.19
CA TYR A 200 -12.79 11.49 -22.38
C TYR A 200 -12.87 10.53 -21.19
N LEU A 201 -13.06 9.25 -21.47
CA LEU A 201 -13.05 8.20 -20.45
C LEU A 201 -11.61 7.71 -20.25
N ALA A 202 -10.98 8.11 -19.15
CA ALA A 202 -9.62 7.68 -18.81
C ALA A 202 -9.65 6.37 -18.00
N GLY A 203 -8.72 5.47 -18.32
CA GLY A 203 -8.68 4.14 -17.73
C GLY A 203 -7.69 3.21 -18.43
N ASP A 204 -7.77 1.92 -18.14
CA ASP A 204 -6.92 0.91 -18.77
C ASP A 204 -7.42 0.56 -20.19
N TYR A 205 -7.38 1.56 -21.08
CA TYR A 205 -7.82 1.47 -22.48
C TYR A 205 -6.66 1.42 -23.47
N ALA A 206 -6.98 1.25 -24.76
CA ALA A 206 -6.01 1.02 -25.83
C ALA A 206 -4.85 2.03 -25.85
N TYR A 207 -5.11 3.32 -25.62
CA TYR A 207 -4.08 4.37 -25.63
C TYR A 207 -3.18 4.37 -24.40
N ARG A 208 -3.69 3.97 -23.22
CA ARG A 208 -2.90 3.93 -21.99
C ARG A 208 -1.75 2.91 -22.09
N LEU A 209 -2.04 1.76 -22.70
CA LEU A 209 -1.07 0.71 -22.96
C LEU A 209 0.13 1.25 -23.75
N GLU A 210 -0.12 2.10 -24.76
CA GLU A 210 0.93 2.64 -25.62
C GLU A 210 1.94 3.51 -24.89
N GLY A 211 1.54 4.24 -23.85
CA GLY A 211 2.48 4.98 -23.01
C GLY A 211 3.29 4.06 -22.09
N GLN A 212 2.62 3.05 -21.50
CA GLN A 212 3.24 2.13 -20.55
C GLN A 212 4.34 1.25 -21.18
N LYS A 213 4.28 0.98 -22.49
CA LYS A 213 5.30 0.17 -23.18
C LYS A 213 6.70 0.79 -23.15
N SER A 214 6.80 2.10 -22.91
CA SER A 214 8.08 2.80 -22.77
C SER A 214 8.98 2.26 -21.66
N GLN A 215 8.41 1.58 -20.65
CA GLN A 215 9.20 0.85 -19.66
C GLN A 215 10.13 -0.18 -20.32
N ALA A 216 9.66 -0.91 -21.32
CA ALA A 216 10.47 -1.92 -22.02
C ALA A 216 11.61 -1.28 -22.80
N PHE A 217 11.35 -0.14 -23.45
CA PHE A 217 12.37 0.64 -24.16
C PHE A 217 13.48 1.09 -23.20
N GLU A 218 13.10 1.71 -22.09
CA GLU A 218 14.05 2.17 -21.09
C GLU A 218 14.84 1.02 -20.47
N ILE A 219 14.20 -0.09 -20.14
CA ILE A 219 14.88 -1.28 -19.62
C ILE A 219 15.91 -1.78 -20.62
N ALA A 220 15.54 -1.89 -21.90
CA ALA A 220 16.46 -2.35 -22.94
C ALA A 220 17.66 -1.42 -23.10
N GLU A 221 17.42 -0.10 -23.15
CA GLU A 221 18.48 0.91 -23.24
C GLU A 221 19.41 0.91 -22.03
N GLN A 222 18.84 0.87 -20.82
CA GLN A 222 19.58 0.88 -19.55
C GLN A 222 20.41 -0.41 -19.34
N LEU A 223 20.03 -1.51 -20.01
CA LEU A 223 20.80 -2.77 -20.08
C LEU A 223 21.76 -2.83 -21.28
N GLY A 224 21.99 -1.70 -21.96
CA GLY A 224 22.90 -1.60 -23.09
C GLY A 224 22.31 -2.15 -24.38
N TRP A 225 21.08 -1.76 -24.70
CA TRP A 225 20.33 -2.17 -25.90
C TRP A 225 20.07 -3.68 -25.97
N ARG A 226 19.72 -4.28 -24.83
CA ARG A 226 19.42 -5.72 -24.70
C ARG A 226 18.19 -5.93 -23.82
N ALA A 227 17.33 -6.86 -24.20
CA ALA A 227 16.27 -7.30 -23.29
C ALA A 227 16.87 -8.14 -22.15
N PRO A 228 16.29 -8.11 -20.93
CA PRO A 228 16.67 -9.05 -19.88
C PRO A 228 16.29 -10.48 -20.28
N ASP A 229 16.83 -11.48 -19.59
CA ASP A 229 16.42 -12.88 -19.80
C ASP A 229 15.01 -13.12 -19.23
N ARG A 230 14.70 -12.46 -18.11
CA ARG A 230 13.40 -12.56 -17.44
C ARG A 230 12.94 -11.23 -16.86
N LEU A 231 11.63 -10.96 -16.94
CA LEU A 231 11.02 -9.78 -16.33
C LEU A 231 9.80 -10.17 -15.51
N PHE A 232 9.79 -9.77 -14.23
CA PHE A 232 8.68 -9.97 -13.30
C PHE A 232 7.80 -8.72 -13.24
N ILE A 233 6.48 -8.92 -13.39
CA ILE A 233 5.49 -7.85 -13.44
C ILE A 233 4.24 -8.19 -12.62
N PRO A 234 3.80 -7.31 -11.70
CA PRO A 234 2.52 -7.47 -11.02
C PRO A 234 1.34 -7.29 -11.99
N ILE A 235 0.30 -8.12 -11.84
CA ILE A 235 -0.89 -8.14 -12.69
C ILE A 235 -2.12 -7.75 -11.89
N GLY A 236 -2.62 -6.54 -12.15
CA GLY A 236 -4.00 -6.13 -11.84
C GLY A 236 -4.88 -6.36 -13.06
N CYS A 237 -5.17 -5.31 -13.82
CA CYS A 237 -5.96 -5.39 -15.06
C CYS A 237 -5.26 -6.13 -16.22
N GLY A 238 -3.94 -6.36 -16.17
CA GLY A 238 -3.14 -6.96 -17.24
C GLY A 238 -2.53 -5.98 -18.26
N THR A 239 -2.95 -4.71 -18.24
CA THR A 239 -2.53 -3.68 -19.21
C THR A 239 -1.02 -3.42 -19.18
N ASN A 240 -0.42 -3.29 -17.99
CA ASN A 240 1.00 -2.95 -17.87
C ASN A 240 1.93 -4.05 -18.40
N GLY A 241 1.69 -5.31 -18.01
CA GLY A 241 2.48 -6.44 -18.52
C GLY A 241 2.33 -6.61 -20.03
N SER A 242 1.11 -6.42 -20.56
CA SER A 242 0.85 -6.45 -22.00
C SER A 242 1.56 -5.31 -22.73
N ALA A 243 1.61 -4.11 -22.14
CA ALA A 243 2.32 -2.96 -22.66
C ALA A 243 3.83 -3.22 -22.75
N ILE A 244 4.43 -3.69 -21.67
CA ILE A 244 5.86 -3.99 -21.59
C ILE A 244 6.23 -5.04 -22.63
N TRP A 245 5.44 -6.11 -22.76
CA TRP A 245 5.66 -7.12 -23.80
C TRP A 245 5.60 -6.54 -25.21
N LYS A 246 4.60 -5.69 -25.48
CA LYS A 246 4.49 -4.97 -26.77
C LYS A 246 5.75 -4.13 -27.04
N GLY A 247 6.24 -3.40 -26.04
CA GLY A 247 7.46 -2.61 -26.18
C GLY A 247 8.70 -3.44 -26.55
N PHE A 248 8.95 -4.57 -25.88
CA PHE A 248 10.06 -5.45 -26.26
C PHE A 248 9.91 -6.00 -27.68
N ARG A 249 8.71 -6.41 -28.07
CA ARG A 249 8.44 -6.86 -29.45
C ARG A 249 8.71 -5.78 -30.48
N GLU A 250 8.32 -4.54 -30.20
CA GLU A 250 8.55 -3.41 -31.11
C GLU A 250 10.05 -3.13 -31.29
N TYR A 251 10.82 -3.13 -30.20
CA TYR A 251 12.28 -2.98 -30.26
C TYR A 251 12.95 -4.12 -31.02
N ARG A 252 12.52 -5.36 -30.79
CA ARG A 252 13.03 -6.53 -31.52
C ARG A 252 12.75 -6.44 -33.02
N MET A 253 11.51 -6.12 -33.39
CA MET A 253 11.06 -6.03 -34.78
C MET A 253 11.76 -4.90 -35.55
N LEU A 254 12.08 -3.78 -34.89
CA LEU A 254 12.81 -2.67 -35.49
C LEU A 254 14.35 -2.84 -35.41
N GLY A 255 14.85 -3.96 -34.90
CA GLY A 255 16.27 -4.29 -34.85
C GLY A 255 17.07 -3.55 -33.77
N PHE A 256 16.41 -3.02 -32.74
CA PHE A 256 17.08 -2.39 -31.60
C PHE A 256 17.63 -3.40 -30.59
N THR A 257 17.02 -4.58 -30.50
CA THR A 257 17.45 -5.71 -29.65
C THR A 257 17.40 -7.02 -30.44
N ASP A 258 18.16 -8.02 -29.98
CA ASP A 258 18.22 -9.35 -30.61
C ASP A 258 17.35 -10.41 -29.92
N ASN A 259 17.05 -10.19 -28.65
CA ASN A 259 16.31 -11.12 -27.81
C ASN A 259 15.01 -10.49 -27.27
N LEU A 260 14.14 -11.36 -26.74
CA LEU A 260 12.93 -11.02 -26.02
C LEU A 260 13.00 -11.68 -24.62
N PRO A 261 12.48 -11.03 -23.58
CA PRO A 261 12.50 -11.60 -22.23
C PRO A 261 11.41 -12.66 -22.08
N LYS A 262 11.63 -13.62 -21.17
CA LYS A 262 10.53 -14.41 -20.60
C LYS A 262 9.75 -13.55 -19.61
N MET A 263 8.46 -13.35 -19.82
CA MET A 263 7.62 -12.56 -18.92
C MET A 263 7.14 -13.42 -17.75
N VAL A 264 7.25 -12.93 -16.53
CA VAL A 264 6.67 -13.56 -15.33
C VAL A 264 5.58 -12.67 -14.77
N GLY A 265 4.35 -13.10 -14.96
CA GLY A 265 3.17 -12.45 -14.41
C GLY A 265 2.94 -12.85 -12.95
N VAL A 266 2.69 -11.89 -12.07
CA VAL A 266 2.47 -12.16 -10.64
C VAL A 266 1.14 -11.62 -10.17
N GLN A 267 0.36 -12.43 -9.45
CA GLN A 267 -0.84 -11.97 -8.73
C GLN A 267 -0.78 -12.39 -7.26
N ALA A 268 -1.51 -11.67 -6.42
CA ALA A 268 -1.76 -12.10 -5.04
C ALA A 268 -2.79 -13.24 -5.02
N ARG A 269 -2.62 -14.21 -4.12
CA ARG A 269 -3.44 -15.43 -4.07
C ARG A 269 -4.94 -15.18 -4.01
N GLY A 270 -5.38 -14.21 -3.21
CA GLY A 270 -6.81 -13.85 -3.10
C GLY A 270 -7.37 -13.03 -4.27
N ALA A 271 -6.57 -12.78 -5.32
CA ALA A 271 -6.95 -12.05 -6.52
C ALA A 271 -6.15 -12.55 -7.75
N ASP A 272 -6.09 -13.87 -7.99
CA ASP A 272 -5.24 -14.50 -9.03
C ASP A 272 -5.97 -15.08 -10.28
N PRO A 273 -7.05 -14.46 -10.81
CA PRO A 273 -7.85 -15.06 -11.88
C PRO A 273 -7.06 -15.27 -13.19
N VAL A 274 -6.05 -14.44 -13.49
CA VAL A 274 -5.18 -14.62 -14.67
C VAL A 274 -4.25 -15.80 -14.47
N ILE A 275 -3.65 -15.94 -13.29
CA ILE A 275 -2.72 -17.03 -12.98
C ILE A 275 -3.46 -18.37 -13.04
N THR A 276 -4.64 -18.43 -12.42
CA THR A 276 -5.51 -19.61 -12.43
C THR A 276 -5.92 -20.01 -13.86
N ALA A 277 -6.24 -19.04 -14.71
CA ALA A 277 -6.59 -19.29 -16.11
C ALA A 277 -5.39 -19.77 -16.95
N PHE A 278 -4.24 -19.10 -16.80
CA PHE A 278 -3.01 -19.41 -17.53
C PHE A 278 -2.52 -20.84 -17.21
N ASN A 279 -2.39 -21.16 -15.92
CA ASN A 279 -1.90 -22.48 -15.49
C ASN A 279 -2.90 -23.60 -15.80
N GLY A 280 -4.21 -23.31 -15.72
CA GLY A 280 -5.27 -24.26 -16.08
C GLY A 280 -5.53 -24.36 -17.59
N LYS A 281 -4.86 -23.57 -18.44
CA LYS A 281 -5.10 -23.45 -19.88
C LYS A 281 -6.57 -23.26 -20.23
N ARG A 282 -7.26 -22.41 -19.45
CA ARG A 282 -8.71 -22.17 -19.52
C ARG A 282 -9.03 -20.69 -19.63
N SER A 283 -10.31 -20.36 -19.82
CA SER A 283 -10.78 -18.97 -19.78
C SER A 283 -10.66 -18.37 -18.38
N ILE A 284 -10.54 -17.04 -18.31
CA ILE A 284 -10.55 -16.31 -17.05
C ILE A 284 -11.95 -16.39 -16.43
N GLU A 285 -12.01 -16.88 -15.20
CA GLU A 285 -13.21 -16.89 -14.37
C GLU A 285 -13.09 -15.72 -13.36
N PRO A 286 -14.00 -14.74 -13.40
CA PRO A 286 -13.95 -13.61 -12.47
C PRO A 286 -14.09 -14.03 -11.01
N ILE A 287 -13.32 -13.41 -10.13
CA ILE A 287 -13.47 -13.53 -8.68
C ILE A 287 -14.40 -12.42 -8.20
N ALA A 288 -15.56 -12.79 -7.64
CA ALA A 288 -16.59 -11.82 -7.26
C ALA A 288 -16.14 -10.85 -6.15
N ILE A 289 -15.35 -11.34 -5.18
CA ILE A 289 -14.87 -10.55 -4.05
C ILE A 289 -13.37 -10.83 -3.85
N PRO A 290 -12.48 -10.21 -4.65
CA PRO A 290 -11.05 -10.37 -4.48
C PRO A 290 -10.62 -9.73 -3.15
N LYS A 291 -9.61 -10.33 -2.49
CA LYS A 291 -9.06 -9.83 -1.22
C LYS A 291 -7.55 -9.99 -1.20
N THR A 292 -6.83 -8.91 -0.95
CA THR A 292 -5.38 -8.90 -0.74
C THR A 292 -4.96 -7.56 -0.14
N VAL A 293 -3.85 -7.54 0.62
CA VAL A 293 -3.14 -6.32 1.02
C VAL A 293 -2.62 -5.51 -0.19
N ALA A 294 -2.38 -6.16 -1.32
CA ALA A 294 -1.87 -5.57 -2.55
C ALA A 294 -2.98 -4.84 -3.34
N SER A 295 -3.47 -3.73 -2.80
CA SER A 295 -4.70 -3.07 -3.29
C SER A 295 -4.68 -2.63 -4.76
N ALA A 296 -3.52 -2.33 -5.36
CA ALA A 296 -3.44 -1.93 -6.77
C ALA A 296 -3.59 -3.11 -7.77
N ILE A 297 -3.47 -4.35 -7.30
CA ILE A 297 -3.68 -5.58 -8.10
C ILE A 297 -4.86 -6.42 -7.59
N CYS A 298 -5.64 -5.90 -6.64
CA CYS A 298 -6.86 -6.52 -6.13
C CYS A 298 -8.00 -6.40 -7.17
N VAL A 299 -7.89 -7.17 -8.26
CA VAL A 299 -8.78 -7.11 -9.42
C VAL A 299 -9.34 -8.50 -9.70
N GLY A 300 -10.66 -8.64 -9.53
CA GLY A 300 -11.36 -9.92 -9.74
C GLY A 300 -11.71 -10.22 -11.19
N ASP A 301 -11.92 -9.17 -12.00
CA ASP A 301 -12.22 -9.27 -13.44
C ASP A 301 -11.26 -8.39 -14.26
N PRO A 302 -10.11 -8.94 -14.71
CA PRO A 302 -9.06 -8.17 -15.36
C PRO A 302 -9.41 -7.85 -16.81
N LEU A 303 -9.64 -6.56 -17.11
CA LEU A 303 -10.02 -6.05 -18.44
C LEU A 303 -9.10 -6.52 -19.58
N ASP A 304 -7.79 -6.45 -19.38
CA ASP A 304 -6.78 -6.87 -20.35
C ASP A 304 -6.21 -8.28 -20.03
N GLY A 305 -6.95 -9.09 -19.27
CA GLY A 305 -6.55 -10.45 -18.87
C GLY A 305 -6.15 -11.34 -20.06
N ARG A 306 -6.89 -11.25 -21.17
CA ARG A 306 -6.56 -11.99 -22.40
C ARG A 306 -5.27 -11.51 -23.06
N LYS A 307 -4.98 -10.21 -23.03
CA LYS A 307 -3.73 -9.66 -23.60
C LYS A 307 -2.52 -10.13 -22.81
N ILE A 308 -2.61 -10.14 -21.48
CA ILE A 308 -1.48 -10.60 -20.65
C ILE A 308 -1.27 -12.10 -20.76
N ILE A 309 -2.34 -12.92 -20.86
CA ILE A 309 -2.19 -14.36 -21.16
C ILE A 309 -1.48 -14.57 -22.50
N ASN A 310 -1.82 -13.81 -23.54
CA ASN A 310 -1.12 -13.89 -24.83
C ASN A 310 0.35 -13.51 -24.68
N ALA A 311 0.67 -12.43 -23.95
CA ALA A 311 2.05 -12.02 -23.69
C ALA A 311 2.86 -13.08 -22.94
N LEU A 312 2.27 -13.73 -21.92
CA LEU A 312 2.91 -14.82 -21.18
C LEU A 312 3.15 -16.04 -22.08
N ASN A 313 2.20 -16.41 -22.94
CA ASN A 313 2.37 -17.51 -23.89
C ASN A 313 3.43 -17.20 -24.96
N GLU A 314 3.34 -16.03 -25.61
CA GLU A 314 4.28 -15.61 -26.68
C GLU A 314 5.72 -15.45 -26.17
N SER A 315 5.89 -15.08 -24.90
CA SER A 315 7.22 -14.95 -24.27
C SER A 315 7.79 -16.26 -23.73
N ASN A 316 7.06 -17.38 -23.83
CA ASN A 316 7.36 -18.62 -23.11
C ASN A 316 7.62 -18.35 -21.62
N GLY A 317 6.76 -17.51 -21.06
CA GLY A 317 6.82 -16.98 -19.70
C GLY A 317 6.20 -17.88 -18.64
N ALA A 318 5.99 -17.31 -17.45
CA ALA A 318 5.38 -17.99 -16.31
C ALA A 318 4.36 -17.11 -15.59
N ALA A 319 3.51 -17.74 -14.78
CA ALA A 319 2.48 -17.08 -13.99
C ALA A 319 2.56 -17.58 -12.54
N VAL A 320 2.81 -16.69 -11.59
CA VAL A 320 3.03 -17.02 -10.17
C VAL A 320 1.98 -16.34 -9.30
N SER A 321 1.46 -17.09 -8.33
CA SER A 321 0.54 -16.60 -7.31
C SER A 321 1.28 -16.56 -5.97
N VAL A 322 1.20 -15.45 -5.25
CA VAL A 322 1.93 -15.22 -3.98
C VAL A 322 0.98 -14.86 -2.84
N GLU A 323 1.29 -15.34 -1.63
CA GLU A 323 0.52 -15.04 -0.41
C GLU A 323 0.82 -13.63 0.13
N ASP A 324 -0.15 -13.03 0.82
CA ASP A 324 -0.05 -11.66 1.33
C ASP A 324 1.11 -11.48 2.32
N GLU A 325 1.39 -12.49 3.14
CA GLU A 325 2.52 -12.49 4.08
C GLU A 325 3.85 -12.37 3.35
N ASN A 326 4.01 -13.09 2.24
CA ASN A 326 5.23 -13.04 1.41
C ASN A 326 5.37 -11.69 0.70
N ILE A 327 4.25 -11.08 0.29
CA ILE A 327 4.24 -9.74 -0.31
C ILE A 327 4.79 -8.70 0.67
N LEU A 328 4.30 -8.72 1.91
CA LEU A 328 4.69 -7.75 2.94
C LEU A 328 6.14 -7.96 3.40
N GLU A 329 6.63 -9.20 3.41
CA GLU A 329 8.03 -9.47 3.70
C GLU A 329 8.94 -8.99 2.57
N ALA A 330 8.57 -9.24 1.32
CA ALA A 330 9.29 -8.71 0.17
C ALA A 330 9.35 -7.16 0.17
N GLU A 331 8.27 -6.48 0.57
CA GLU A 331 8.25 -5.02 0.72
C GLU A 331 9.31 -4.54 1.72
N LYS A 332 9.42 -5.20 2.88
CA LYS A 332 10.44 -4.87 3.89
C LYS A 332 11.85 -5.14 3.39
N LEU A 333 12.08 -6.26 2.72
CA LEU A 333 13.40 -6.63 2.21
C LEU A 333 13.89 -5.63 1.18
N LEU A 334 13.03 -5.19 0.25
CA LEU A 334 13.35 -4.13 -0.72
C LEU A 334 13.77 -2.83 -0.01
N ALA A 335 13.03 -2.43 1.02
CA ALA A 335 13.34 -1.22 1.77
C ALA A 335 14.65 -1.34 2.55
N ARG A 336 14.91 -2.48 3.19
CA ARG A 336 16.07 -2.67 4.09
C ARG A 336 17.37 -2.96 3.36
N MET A 337 17.30 -3.74 2.29
CA MET A 337 18.49 -4.24 1.61
C MET A 337 18.88 -3.35 0.43
N GLU A 338 17.90 -2.74 -0.23
CA GLU A 338 18.15 -1.92 -1.43
C GLU A 338 17.74 -0.46 -1.25
N SER A 339 17.21 -0.06 -0.09
CA SER A 339 16.71 1.30 0.15
C SER A 339 15.60 1.73 -0.83
N ILE A 340 14.80 0.76 -1.30
CA ILE A 340 13.72 0.96 -2.26
C ILE A 340 12.38 0.70 -1.55
N PHE A 341 11.68 1.78 -1.17
CA PHE A 341 10.39 1.68 -0.48
C PHE A 341 9.22 1.70 -1.49
N VAL A 342 8.50 0.58 -1.59
CA VAL A 342 7.49 0.32 -2.63
C VAL A 342 6.14 0.01 -2.01
N GLU A 343 5.05 0.16 -2.78
CA GLU A 343 3.73 -0.30 -2.35
C GLU A 343 3.66 -1.85 -2.36
N PRO A 344 2.77 -2.49 -1.56
CA PRO A 344 2.67 -3.95 -1.50
C PRO A 344 2.47 -4.61 -2.88
N SER A 345 1.67 -4.00 -3.76
CA SER A 345 1.47 -4.52 -5.13
C SER A 345 2.76 -4.65 -5.95
N ALA A 346 3.70 -3.71 -5.78
CA ALA A 346 4.99 -3.75 -6.46
C ALA A 346 5.89 -4.88 -5.91
N ALA A 347 5.85 -5.10 -4.58
CA ALA A 347 6.66 -6.10 -3.89
C ALA A 347 6.36 -7.55 -4.31
N THR A 348 5.18 -7.81 -4.89
CA THR A 348 4.80 -9.14 -5.41
C THR A 348 5.83 -9.73 -6.36
N SER A 349 6.51 -8.89 -7.17
CA SER A 349 7.56 -9.34 -8.08
C SER A 349 8.75 -9.97 -7.37
N LEU A 350 9.18 -9.42 -6.22
CA LEU A 350 10.27 -10.00 -5.43
C LEU A 350 9.79 -11.29 -4.74
N ALA A 351 8.58 -11.29 -4.16
CA ALA A 351 8.02 -12.49 -3.54
C ALA A 351 7.96 -13.68 -4.52
N ALA A 352 7.56 -13.43 -5.78
CA ALA A 352 7.55 -14.46 -6.82
C ALA A 352 8.96 -14.90 -7.22
N LEU A 353 9.92 -13.97 -7.31
CA LEU A 353 11.33 -14.32 -7.58
C LEU A 353 11.89 -15.22 -6.48
N GLN A 354 11.64 -14.91 -5.21
CA GLN A 354 12.08 -15.74 -4.07
C GLN A 354 11.50 -17.15 -4.16
N GLN A 355 10.20 -17.28 -4.45
CA GLN A 355 9.55 -18.57 -4.65
C GLN A 355 10.15 -19.36 -5.82
N MET A 356 10.40 -18.71 -6.96
CA MET A 356 10.98 -19.36 -8.14
C MET A 356 12.46 -19.74 -7.93
N ALA A 357 13.24 -18.91 -7.24
CA ALA A 357 14.63 -19.18 -6.91
C ALA A 357 14.74 -20.37 -5.95
N ALA A 358 13.90 -20.42 -4.91
CA ALA A 358 13.83 -21.56 -3.99
C ALA A 358 13.44 -22.88 -4.69
N ALA A 359 12.62 -22.79 -5.75
CA ALA A 359 12.26 -23.94 -6.58
C ALA A 359 13.30 -24.30 -7.66
N GLY A 360 14.43 -23.60 -7.75
CA GLY A 360 15.45 -23.82 -8.79
C GLY A 360 14.99 -23.47 -10.21
N ALA A 361 13.93 -22.66 -10.37
CA ALA A 361 13.37 -22.28 -11.66
C ALA A 361 14.08 -21.07 -12.31
N VAL A 362 15.10 -20.53 -11.64
CA VAL A 362 15.86 -19.35 -12.04
C VAL A 362 17.35 -19.70 -12.09
N ASP A 363 18.00 -19.45 -13.23
CA ASP A 363 19.46 -19.61 -13.34
C ASP A 363 20.19 -18.40 -12.74
N LYS A 364 21.29 -18.67 -12.01
CA LYS A 364 22.13 -17.68 -11.31
C LYS A 364 22.75 -16.62 -12.23
N ASP A 365 22.95 -16.97 -13.50
CA ASP A 365 23.60 -16.12 -14.50
C ASP A 365 22.57 -15.35 -15.37
N GLU A 366 21.26 -15.53 -15.14
CA GLU A 366 20.20 -14.74 -15.80
C GLU A 366 20.24 -13.26 -15.40
N THR A 367 19.99 -12.39 -16.39
CA THR A 367 19.63 -10.99 -16.18
C THR A 367 18.12 -10.89 -15.91
N ILE A 368 17.76 -10.50 -14.69
CA ILE A 368 16.40 -10.47 -14.19
C ILE A 368 16.01 -9.03 -13.87
N VAL A 369 14.82 -8.61 -14.30
CA VAL A 369 14.27 -7.28 -13.96
C VAL A 369 12.97 -7.45 -13.17
N LEU A 370 12.90 -6.83 -12.00
CA LEU A 370 11.67 -6.68 -11.21
C LEU A 370 11.08 -5.28 -11.44
N VAL A 371 9.80 -5.20 -11.81
CA VAL A 371 9.12 -3.92 -12.04
C VAL A 371 8.39 -3.46 -10.78
N MET A 372 8.87 -2.38 -10.16
CA MET A 372 8.29 -1.79 -8.95
C MET A 372 7.33 -0.67 -9.31
N THR A 373 6.04 -0.99 -9.38
CA THR A 373 4.99 -0.17 -10.01
C THR A 373 4.68 1.15 -9.30
N GLY A 374 4.90 1.25 -7.98
CA GLY A 374 4.53 2.43 -7.19
C GLY A 374 5.35 2.56 -5.91
N VAL A 375 5.44 3.79 -5.40
CA VAL A 375 6.17 4.13 -4.17
C VAL A 375 5.37 3.74 -2.92
N GLY A 376 6.06 3.30 -1.86
CA GLY A 376 5.42 2.85 -0.61
C GLY A 376 4.59 3.92 0.10
N LEU A 377 4.90 5.20 -0.12
CA LEU A 377 4.13 6.34 0.42
C LEU A 377 2.69 6.42 -0.11
N LYS A 378 2.32 5.62 -1.11
CA LYS A 378 0.94 5.51 -1.61
C LYS A 378 -0.01 4.77 -0.69
N ASP A 379 0.52 3.86 0.13
CA ASP A 379 -0.28 3.08 1.07
C ASP A 379 0.42 2.96 2.44
N PRO A 380 0.61 4.10 3.15
CA PRO A 380 1.36 4.12 4.39
C PRO A 380 0.67 3.28 5.49
N VAL A 381 -0.66 3.15 5.44
CA VAL A 381 -1.43 2.36 6.41
C VAL A 381 -1.09 0.88 6.28
N THR A 382 -1.06 0.35 5.06
CA THR A 382 -0.68 -1.06 4.83
C THR A 382 0.77 -1.31 5.20
N ALA A 383 1.69 -0.41 4.85
CA ALA A 383 3.10 -0.52 5.26
C ALA A 383 3.24 -0.55 6.79
N LEU A 384 2.50 0.30 7.52
CA LEU A 384 2.49 0.33 8.99
C LEU A 384 1.92 -0.95 9.64
N LYS A 385 1.18 -1.80 8.92
CA LYS A 385 0.72 -3.10 9.47
C LYS A 385 1.88 -4.06 9.74
N VAL A 386 3.01 -3.87 9.06
CA VAL A 386 4.16 -4.77 9.15
C VAL A 386 5.45 -4.09 9.58
N LEU A 387 5.46 -2.76 9.60
CA LEU A 387 6.54 -1.96 10.19
C LEU A 387 6.33 -1.81 11.70
N TYR A 388 7.42 -1.77 12.44
CA TYR A 388 7.38 -1.63 13.90
C TYR A 388 6.84 -0.25 14.30
N SER A 389 6.10 -0.20 15.40
CA SER A 389 5.74 1.07 16.02
C SER A 389 6.96 1.63 16.76
N PRO A 390 7.34 2.91 16.55
CA PRO A 390 8.45 3.50 17.28
C PRO A 390 8.26 3.36 18.80
N PRO A 391 9.30 2.94 19.55
CA PRO A 391 9.24 2.87 21.00
C PRO A 391 9.08 4.27 21.58
N VAL A 392 8.36 4.36 22.70
CA VAL A 392 8.28 5.58 23.51
C VAL A 392 9.09 5.31 24.77
N VAL A 393 10.23 5.96 24.89
CA VAL A 393 11.11 5.88 26.06
C VAL A 393 11.10 7.23 26.77
N ASP A 394 11.30 7.21 28.08
CA ASP A 394 11.43 8.44 28.84
C ASP A 394 12.72 9.18 28.45
N PRO A 395 12.76 10.53 28.59
CA PRO A 395 13.90 11.35 28.19
C PRO A 395 15.04 11.25 29.21
N GLN A 396 15.52 10.03 29.47
CA GLN A 396 16.59 9.68 30.39
C GLN A 396 17.61 8.81 29.66
N LEU A 397 18.91 9.13 29.79
CA LEU A 397 19.97 8.38 29.12
C LEU A 397 19.93 6.90 29.47
N ASP A 398 19.67 6.57 30.74
CA ASP A 398 19.61 5.19 31.21
C ASP A 398 18.44 4.42 30.57
N GLU A 399 17.29 5.04 30.34
CA GLU A 399 16.14 4.41 29.67
C GLU A 399 16.41 4.17 28.17
N VAL A 400 17.07 5.13 27.51
CA VAL A 400 17.52 4.96 26.11
C VAL A 400 18.58 3.86 26.04
N GLN A 401 19.56 3.86 26.93
CA GLN A 401 20.63 2.86 26.97
C GLN A 401 20.08 1.47 27.29
N ARG A 402 19.09 1.38 28.18
CA ARG A 402 18.38 0.15 28.50
C ARG A 402 17.67 -0.41 27.26
N TYR A 403 16.96 0.44 26.52
CA TYR A 403 16.32 0.05 25.25
C TYR A 403 17.32 -0.44 24.20
N LEU A 404 18.43 0.29 24.02
CA LEU A 404 19.51 -0.08 23.07
C LEU A 404 20.19 -1.40 23.47
N ASN A 405 20.50 -1.58 24.76
CA ASN A 405 21.16 -2.78 25.27
C ASN A 405 20.31 -4.04 25.14
N TYR A 406 18.99 -3.91 25.18
CA TYR A 406 18.10 -5.06 24.99
C TYR A 406 18.04 -5.55 23.53
N GLY A 407 18.66 -4.86 22.57
CA GLY A 407 18.73 -5.29 21.16
C GLY A 407 17.36 -5.32 20.47
N PHE A 408 16.34 -4.67 21.03
CA PHE A 408 14.96 -4.74 20.53
C PHE A 408 14.84 -4.35 19.07
N TYR A 409 15.61 -3.34 18.65
CA TYR A 409 15.64 -2.92 17.26
C TYR A 409 16.11 -4.05 16.34
N GLU A 410 17.14 -4.80 16.72
CA GLU A 410 17.70 -5.90 15.92
C GLU A 410 16.75 -7.11 15.86
N VAL A 411 15.99 -7.32 16.93
CA VAL A 411 14.97 -8.38 17.03
C VAL A 411 13.71 -8.03 16.22
N MET A 412 13.21 -6.80 16.38
CA MET A 412 12.12 -6.21 15.57
C MET A 412 12.52 -6.10 14.10
N ALA A 413 13.80 -5.84 13.84
CA ALA A 413 14.34 -5.76 12.50
C ALA A 413 14.42 -7.15 11.84
N LYS A 414 14.72 -8.20 12.59
CA LYS A 414 14.95 -9.51 12.00
C LYS A 414 13.70 -10.26 11.57
N ASN A 415 12.47 -9.82 11.91
CA ASN A 415 11.19 -10.50 11.63
C ASN A 415 11.40 -11.99 11.30
N VAL A 416 11.78 -12.72 12.35
CA VAL A 416 12.24 -14.10 12.22
C VAL A 416 11.06 -14.92 11.71
N GLU A 417 11.33 -15.61 10.61
CA GLU A 417 10.58 -16.69 9.98
C GLU A 417 9.41 -17.26 10.78
N GLY A 418 8.22 -17.16 10.18
CA GLY A 418 7.14 -18.10 10.43
C GLY A 418 6.27 -17.80 11.65
N SER A 419 5.00 -18.15 11.48
CA SER A 419 3.97 -18.30 12.52
C SER A 419 4.32 -19.43 13.50
N THR A 420 5.51 -19.36 14.11
CA THR A 420 5.98 -20.33 15.09
C THR A 420 5.30 -20.02 16.41
N VAL A 421 4.38 -20.89 16.82
CA VAL A 421 3.76 -20.82 18.14
C VAL A 421 4.83 -21.13 19.19
N LEU A 422 5.16 -20.14 20.02
CA LEU A 422 6.21 -20.23 21.04
C LEU A 422 5.67 -20.75 22.38
N ILE A 423 4.44 -20.39 22.74
CA ILE A 423 3.83 -20.74 24.03
C ILE A 423 2.41 -21.24 23.77
N ARG A 424 2.11 -22.48 24.19
CA ARG A 424 0.78 -23.10 24.08
C ARG A 424 0.05 -23.17 25.41
N GLU A 425 0.81 -23.36 26.48
CA GLU A 425 0.34 -23.47 27.86
C GLU A 425 1.20 -22.57 28.74
N MET A 426 0.74 -22.26 29.96
CA MET A 426 1.43 -21.33 30.85
C MET A 426 2.84 -21.86 31.19
N PRO A 427 3.92 -21.19 30.72
CA PRO A 427 5.29 -21.67 30.94
C PRO A 427 5.75 -21.36 32.37
N GLU A 428 6.70 -22.13 32.89
CA GLU A 428 7.38 -21.74 34.12
C GLU A 428 8.28 -20.51 33.90
N ARG A 429 8.58 -19.76 34.96
CA ARG A 429 9.38 -18.51 34.87
C ARG A 429 10.73 -18.70 34.17
N LYS A 430 11.42 -19.81 34.47
CA LYS A 430 12.70 -20.16 33.82
C LYS A 430 12.54 -20.50 32.34
N GLU A 431 11.43 -21.14 31.99
CA GLU A 431 11.11 -21.51 30.63
C GLU A 431 10.78 -20.27 29.79
N LEU A 432 9.96 -19.34 30.32
CA LEU A 432 9.69 -18.06 29.67
C LEU A 432 10.98 -17.27 29.44
N SER A 433 11.84 -17.18 30.46
CA SER A 433 13.15 -16.52 30.34
C SER A 433 14.02 -17.15 29.25
N ALA A 434 14.08 -18.49 29.17
CA ALA A 434 14.82 -19.21 28.14
C ALA A 434 14.24 -18.99 26.73
N ILE A 435 12.91 -18.99 26.59
CA ILE A 435 12.21 -18.69 25.33
C ILE A 435 12.55 -17.26 24.89
N ILE A 436 12.54 -16.29 25.80
CA ILE A 436 12.83 -14.89 25.50
C ILE A 436 14.29 -14.74 25.06
N ARG A 437 15.23 -15.32 25.82
CA ARG A 437 16.66 -15.28 25.48
C ARG A 437 16.97 -15.95 24.15
N LYS A 438 16.29 -17.07 23.83
CA LYS A 438 16.50 -17.82 22.60
C LYS A 438 15.97 -17.10 21.36
N ASN A 439 14.75 -16.54 21.44
CA ASN A 439 14.05 -15.99 20.27
C ASN A 439 14.24 -14.48 20.10
N PHE A 440 14.56 -13.76 21.17
CA PHE A 440 14.72 -12.32 21.19
C PHE A 440 16.12 -11.88 21.62
N HIS A 441 17.02 -12.81 21.97
CA HIS A 441 18.39 -12.48 22.42
C HIS A 441 18.47 -11.45 23.56
N THR A 442 17.40 -11.33 24.34
CA THR A 442 17.25 -10.37 25.43
C THR A 442 17.16 -11.12 26.76
N GLU A 443 17.82 -10.60 27.80
CA GLU A 443 17.56 -10.99 29.19
C GLU A 443 16.69 -9.92 29.85
N LEU A 444 15.50 -10.30 30.30
CA LEU A 444 14.62 -9.42 31.07
C LEU A 444 15.12 -9.29 32.51
N SER A 445 14.92 -8.10 33.11
CA SER A 445 15.05 -7.98 34.56
C SER A 445 13.98 -8.81 35.27
N GLU A 446 14.23 -9.16 36.53
CA GLU A 446 13.26 -9.92 37.36
C GLU A 446 11.88 -9.26 37.41
N GLU A 447 11.82 -7.91 37.48
CA GLU A 447 10.57 -7.14 37.49
C GLU A 447 9.85 -7.21 36.12
N ASP A 448 10.59 -7.10 35.01
CA ASP A 448 10.03 -7.13 33.65
C ASP A 448 9.53 -8.54 33.29
N LEU A 449 10.22 -9.57 33.76
CA LEU A 449 9.84 -10.98 33.56
C LEU A 449 8.52 -11.31 34.29
N ASP A 450 8.32 -10.78 35.50
CA ASP A 450 7.09 -10.99 36.27
C ASP A 450 5.87 -10.32 35.63
N GLU A 451 6.03 -9.14 35.05
CA GLU A 451 4.94 -8.49 34.31
C GLU A 451 4.68 -9.16 32.96
N CYS A 452 5.74 -9.67 32.30
CA CYS A 452 5.61 -10.55 31.14
C CYS A 452 4.78 -11.79 31.47
N MET A 453 5.06 -12.47 32.59
CA MET A 453 4.31 -13.64 33.03
C MET A 453 2.81 -13.35 33.19
N LYS A 454 2.46 -12.25 33.87
CA LYS A 454 1.04 -11.84 34.04
C LYS A 454 0.33 -11.56 32.72
N LEU A 455 1.04 -10.94 31.78
CA LEU A 455 0.49 -10.65 30.46
C LEU A 455 0.32 -11.94 29.64
N VAL A 456 1.27 -12.87 29.69
CA VAL A 456 1.17 -14.21 29.08
C VAL A 456 -0.05 -14.95 29.63
N GLU A 457 -0.23 -14.97 30.95
CA GLU A 457 -1.36 -15.60 31.63
C GLU A 457 -2.70 -15.10 31.08
N SER A 458 -2.85 -13.77 30.97
CA SER A 458 -4.09 -13.15 30.47
C SER A 458 -4.45 -13.50 29.02
N PHE A 459 -3.48 -13.94 28.22
CA PHE A 459 -3.69 -14.40 26.85
C PHE A 459 -4.02 -15.90 26.80
N ILE A 460 -3.32 -16.71 27.59
CA ILE A 460 -3.55 -18.16 27.71
C ILE A 460 -4.94 -18.44 28.29
N GLU A 461 -5.37 -17.70 29.31
CA GLU A 461 -6.73 -17.81 29.90
C GLU A 461 -7.85 -17.56 28.87
N LYS A 462 -7.55 -16.79 27.82
CA LYS A 462 -8.48 -16.53 26.70
C LYS A 462 -8.41 -17.59 25.59
N GLY A 463 -7.73 -18.71 25.85
CA GLY A 463 -7.55 -19.82 24.91
C GLY A 463 -6.62 -19.51 23.74
N LYS A 464 -5.74 -18.51 23.86
CA LYS A 464 -4.81 -18.12 22.78
C LYS A 464 -3.43 -18.74 22.98
N SER A 465 -2.92 -19.40 21.95
CA SER A 465 -1.48 -19.71 21.86
C SER A 465 -0.71 -18.46 21.44
N LEU A 466 0.43 -18.19 22.07
CA LEU A 466 1.26 -17.04 21.74
C LEU A 466 2.25 -17.37 20.63
N GLN A 467 2.18 -16.59 19.56
CA GLN A 467 3.19 -16.56 18.51
C GLN A 467 4.34 -15.62 18.91
N GLN A 468 5.43 -15.64 18.14
CA GLN A 468 6.57 -14.77 18.37
C GLN A 468 6.19 -13.28 18.40
N GLY A 469 5.31 -12.81 17.51
CA GLY A 469 4.82 -11.43 17.51
C GLY A 469 3.93 -11.09 18.73
N ASP A 470 3.13 -12.03 19.22
CA ASP A 470 2.32 -11.83 20.43
C ASP A 470 3.23 -11.70 21.66
N LEU A 471 4.22 -12.58 21.76
CA LEU A 471 5.19 -12.55 22.86
C LEU A 471 6.05 -11.28 22.81
N GLN A 472 6.43 -10.81 21.62
CA GLN A 472 7.09 -9.53 21.42
C GLN A 472 6.26 -8.36 21.98
N HIS A 473 4.98 -8.29 21.63
CA HIS A 473 4.07 -7.25 22.12
C HIS A 473 3.90 -7.31 23.64
N ILE A 474 3.84 -8.52 24.20
CA ILE A 474 3.80 -8.73 25.65
C ILE A 474 5.05 -8.18 26.32
N ILE A 475 6.24 -8.43 25.76
CA ILE A 475 7.49 -7.90 26.29
C ILE A 475 7.54 -6.37 26.19
N GLU A 476 7.10 -5.76 25.10
CA GLU A 476 7.02 -4.29 25.00
C GLU A 476 6.10 -3.68 26.06
N LYS A 477 4.95 -4.32 26.31
CA LYS A 477 4.01 -3.90 27.35
C LYS A 477 4.56 -4.11 28.75
N SER A 478 5.31 -5.18 29.00
CA SER A 478 5.87 -5.46 30.33
C SER A 478 6.85 -4.37 30.74
N PHE A 479 7.67 -3.84 29.83
CA PHE A 479 8.57 -2.71 30.12
C PHE A 479 7.84 -1.42 30.44
N ARG A 480 6.84 -1.04 29.63
CA ARG A 480 6.02 0.17 29.91
C ARG A 480 5.35 0.09 31.27
N LYS A 481 4.90 -1.11 31.64
CA LYS A 481 4.25 -1.35 32.93
C LYS A 481 5.24 -1.41 34.09
N SER A 482 6.40 -2.04 33.91
CA SER A 482 7.47 -2.15 34.91
C SER A 482 8.12 -0.80 35.22
N ALA A 483 8.20 0.10 34.24
CA ALA A 483 8.59 1.50 34.46
C ALA A 483 7.64 2.25 35.42
N VAL A 484 6.39 1.78 35.57
CA VAL A 484 5.37 2.33 36.48
C VAL A 484 5.18 1.37 37.67
N LYS A 485 6.12 1.42 38.64
CA LYS A 485 6.14 0.52 39.81
C LYS A 485 4.88 0.55 40.68
N GLU A 486 4.19 1.68 40.73
CA GLU A 486 2.91 1.83 41.42
C GLU A 486 1.87 2.41 40.47
N ARG A 487 0.74 1.71 40.31
CA ARG A 487 -0.43 2.16 39.56
C ARG A 487 -1.51 2.57 40.54
N PRO A 488 -1.49 3.82 41.02
CA PRO A 488 -2.42 4.26 42.04
C PRO A 488 -3.85 4.31 41.52
N LEU A 489 -4.12 4.41 40.21
CA LEU A 489 -5.46 4.50 39.66
C LEU A 489 -5.81 3.27 38.81
N LYS A 490 -6.97 2.67 39.10
CA LYS A 490 -7.62 1.67 38.25
C LYS A 490 -9.09 2.02 38.09
N ILE A 491 -9.61 2.01 36.87
CA ILE A 491 -11.02 2.27 36.60
C ILE A 491 -11.73 0.92 36.50
N ASN A 492 -12.59 0.63 37.48
CA ASN A 492 -13.23 -0.68 37.60
C ASN A 492 -14.52 -0.75 36.77
N ASP A 493 -15.29 0.33 36.74
CA ASP A 493 -16.56 0.39 36.00
C ASP A 493 -16.93 1.84 35.68
N PHE A 494 -17.79 2.05 34.68
CA PHE A 494 -18.35 3.35 34.38
C PHE A 494 -19.70 3.25 33.66
N SER A 495 -20.55 4.25 33.86
CA SER A 495 -21.84 4.38 33.18
C SER A 495 -22.10 5.82 32.78
N VAL A 496 -22.83 6.02 31.68
CA VAL A 496 -23.22 7.34 31.20
C VAL A 496 -24.68 7.35 30.86
N LYS A 497 -25.39 8.38 31.33
CA LYS A 497 -26.73 8.71 30.91
C LYS A 497 -26.67 9.99 30.08
N ALA A 498 -27.08 9.88 28.82
CA ALA A 498 -27.18 11.00 27.89
C ALA A 498 -28.61 11.07 27.35
N GLY A 499 -29.11 12.29 27.14
CA GLY A 499 -30.45 12.56 26.62
C GLY A 499 -30.46 13.76 25.68
N LEU A 500 -31.44 13.83 24.77
CA LEU A 500 -31.60 14.99 23.89
C LEU A 500 -31.81 16.26 24.74
N HIS A 501 -31.01 17.29 24.48
CA HIS A 501 -31.05 18.59 25.16
C HIS A 501 -30.74 18.58 26.67
N GLN A 502 -30.07 17.54 27.17
CA GLN A 502 -29.59 17.47 28.56
C GLN A 502 -28.08 17.23 28.59
N LYS A 503 -27.40 17.76 29.62
CA LYS A 503 -25.99 17.42 29.86
C LYS A 503 -25.87 15.93 30.17
N SER A 504 -24.80 15.31 29.68
CA SER A 504 -24.54 13.89 29.97
C SER A 504 -24.04 13.77 31.41
N VAL A 505 -24.62 12.85 32.18
CA VAL A 505 -24.15 12.53 33.54
C VAL A 505 -23.42 11.21 33.48
N ALA A 506 -22.15 11.21 33.86
CA ALA A 506 -21.34 10.01 33.96
C ALA A 506 -21.06 9.67 35.41
N THR A 507 -21.03 8.37 35.71
CA THR A 507 -20.57 7.82 36.98
C THR A 507 -19.44 6.84 36.72
N VAL A 508 -18.34 6.96 37.46
CA VAL A 508 -17.17 6.10 37.34
C VAL A 508 -16.86 5.51 38.72
N ARG A 509 -16.61 4.20 38.76
CA ARG A 509 -16.05 3.50 39.91
C ARG A 509 -14.56 3.32 39.72
N VAL A 510 -13.77 3.90 40.61
CA VAL A 510 -12.31 3.79 40.59
C VAL A 510 -11.80 3.11 41.84
N SER A 511 -10.69 2.38 41.70
CA SER A 511 -9.84 1.97 42.81
C SER A 511 -8.62 2.89 42.83
N TYR A 512 -8.51 3.73 43.86
CA TYR A 512 -7.32 4.54 44.09
C TYR A 512 -6.50 3.99 45.26
N ARG A 513 -5.27 3.53 45.00
CA ARG A 513 -4.39 2.86 45.95
C ARG A 513 -5.12 1.77 46.77
N GLY A 514 -5.97 0.99 46.10
CA GLY A 514 -6.73 -0.11 46.69
C GLY A 514 -8.02 0.29 47.42
N LYS A 515 -8.37 1.58 47.49
CA LYS A 515 -9.65 2.05 48.03
C LYS A 515 -10.64 2.33 46.90
N GLU A 516 -11.82 1.72 46.96
CA GLU A 516 -12.88 1.95 45.98
C GLU A 516 -13.65 3.23 46.27
N GLN A 517 -13.94 3.98 45.21
CA GLN A 517 -14.65 5.25 45.26
C GLN A 517 -15.49 5.44 44.00
N ASP A 518 -16.72 5.93 44.17
CA ASP A 518 -17.63 6.26 43.07
C ASP A 518 -17.67 7.79 42.88
N PHE A 519 -17.57 8.23 41.64
CA PHE A 519 -17.57 9.65 41.27
C PHE A 519 -18.55 9.91 40.14
N SER A 520 -19.26 11.04 40.24
CA SER A 520 -20.13 11.51 39.17
C SER A 520 -19.81 12.93 38.75
N ALA A 521 -19.92 13.18 37.45
CA ALA A 521 -19.76 14.50 36.85
C ALA A 521 -20.68 14.67 35.64
N GLU A 522 -20.92 15.94 35.31
CA GLU A 522 -21.61 16.35 34.09
C GLU A 522 -20.61 16.64 32.98
N GLY A 523 -21.03 16.44 31.73
CA GLY A 523 -20.29 16.86 30.55
C GLY A 523 -21.21 17.31 29.42
N VAL A 524 -20.63 18.03 28.46
CA VAL A 524 -21.32 18.50 27.25
C VAL A 524 -21.73 17.30 26.36
N GLY A 525 -21.00 16.19 26.46
CA GLY A 525 -21.33 14.92 25.82
C GLY A 525 -20.85 13.70 26.64
N PRO A 526 -21.11 12.47 26.16
CA PRO A 526 -20.83 11.25 26.92
C PRO A 526 -19.36 11.06 27.30
N VAL A 527 -18.46 11.31 26.36
CA VAL A 527 -17.00 11.22 26.57
C VAL A 527 -16.55 12.28 27.58
N ASP A 528 -16.98 13.52 27.40
CA ASP A 528 -16.64 14.64 28.28
C ASP A 528 -17.12 14.40 29.72
N GLY A 529 -18.34 13.87 29.89
CA GLY A 529 -18.89 13.51 31.20
C GLY A 529 -18.02 12.48 31.91
N ILE A 530 -17.60 11.42 31.21
CA ILE A 530 -16.69 10.42 31.78
C ILE A 530 -15.35 11.04 32.13
N ILE A 531 -14.72 11.78 31.22
CA ILE A 531 -13.40 12.36 31.49
C ILE A 531 -13.46 13.31 32.69
N ASN A 532 -14.55 14.08 32.84
CA ASN A 532 -14.76 14.92 34.02
C ASN A 532 -14.96 14.09 35.30
N ALA A 533 -15.69 12.98 35.23
CA ALA A 533 -15.90 12.09 36.38
C ALA A 533 -14.58 11.42 36.81
N VAL A 534 -13.78 10.96 35.84
CA VAL A 534 -12.45 10.41 36.12
C VAL A 534 -11.51 11.51 36.65
N LYS A 535 -11.48 12.71 36.06
CA LYS A 535 -10.69 13.86 36.59
C LYS A 535 -11.03 14.18 38.03
N LYS A 536 -12.32 14.27 38.36
CA LYS A 536 -12.78 14.53 39.73
C LYS A 536 -12.31 13.45 40.69
N SER A 537 -12.27 12.18 40.23
CA SER A 537 -11.76 11.07 41.04
C SER A 537 -10.30 11.22 41.43
N VAL A 538 -9.47 11.80 40.56
CA VAL A 538 -8.04 11.95 40.80
C VAL A 538 -7.66 13.29 41.43
N GLU A 539 -8.38 14.37 41.15
CA GLU A 539 -8.17 15.69 41.77
C GLU A 539 -8.43 15.65 43.27
N ASN A 540 -9.44 14.90 43.72
CA ASN A 540 -9.71 14.67 45.14
C ASN A 540 -8.57 13.95 45.88
N ASN A 541 -7.66 13.32 45.14
CA ASN A 541 -6.48 12.65 45.68
C ASN A 541 -5.23 13.55 45.65
N GLY A 542 -5.39 14.85 45.39
CA GLY A 542 -4.33 15.87 45.50
C GLY A 542 -3.37 15.96 44.31
N PHE A 543 -3.68 15.27 43.20
CA PHE A 543 -2.86 15.29 41.98
C PHE A 543 -3.52 16.15 40.90
N ARG A 544 -2.90 17.29 40.58
CA ARG A 544 -3.41 18.23 39.57
C ARG A 544 -2.65 18.11 38.25
N PHE A 545 -3.41 18.10 37.17
CA PHE A 545 -2.90 18.04 35.81
C PHE A 545 -3.89 18.67 34.83
N ALA A 546 -3.41 19.07 33.67
CA ALA A 546 -4.21 19.50 32.54
C ALA A 546 -4.19 18.43 31.45
N LEU A 547 -5.34 18.18 30.84
CA LEU A 547 -5.42 17.44 29.57
C LEU A 547 -5.18 18.48 28.46
N THR A 548 -3.99 18.51 27.87
CA THR A 548 -3.59 19.54 26.90
C THR A 548 -3.97 19.19 25.46
N ASP A 549 -4.14 17.89 25.18
CA ASP A 549 -4.50 17.40 23.85
C ASP A 549 -5.33 16.12 23.93
N TYR A 550 -6.26 15.98 22.99
CA TYR A 550 -7.16 14.83 22.86
C TYR A 550 -7.43 14.60 21.36
N GLU A 551 -6.83 13.55 20.82
CA GLU A 551 -6.95 13.19 19.42
C GLU A 551 -7.70 11.85 19.29
N VAL A 552 -8.61 11.78 18.32
CA VAL A 552 -9.36 10.57 17.99
C VAL A 552 -9.07 10.19 16.55
N ALA A 553 -8.59 8.98 16.33
CA ALA A 553 -8.34 8.41 15.02
C ALA A 553 -9.13 7.12 14.85
N VAL A 554 -9.80 6.96 13.71
CA VAL A 554 -10.51 5.73 13.35
C VAL A 554 -9.59 4.88 12.50
N SER A 555 -9.37 3.63 12.92
CA SER A 555 -8.33 2.76 12.36
C SER A 555 -8.69 2.19 10.98
N GLU A 556 -9.97 1.93 10.73
CA GLU A 556 -10.49 1.33 9.49
C GLU A 556 -11.90 1.86 9.15
N GLY A 557 -12.39 1.66 7.91
CA GLY A 557 -13.75 2.06 7.51
C GLY A 557 -14.74 0.90 7.68
N GLY A 558 -15.83 1.12 8.42
CA GLY A 558 -16.88 0.12 8.67
C GLY A 558 -17.60 0.36 10.01
N THR A 559 -18.70 -0.34 10.26
CA THR A 559 -19.48 -0.24 11.53
C THR A 559 -18.77 -0.84 12.74
N ASP A 560 -17.75 -1.68 12.51
CA ASP A 560 -16.97 -2.36 13.56
C ASP A 560 -15.54 -1.79 13.71
N ALA A 561 -15.30 -0.59 13.17
CA ALA A 561 -13.99 0.03 13.19
C ALA A 561 -13.51 0.36 14.61
N SER A 562 -12.29 -0.05 14.95
CA SER A 562 -11.66 0.33 16.21
C SER A 562 -11.28 1.81 16.21
N VAL A 563 -11.52 2.48 17.33
CA VAL A 563 -11.16 3.87 17.58
C VAL A 563 -9.90 3.88 18.45
N ASN A 564 -8.92 4.68 18.03
CA ASN A 564 -7.73 5.01 18.80
C ASN A 564 -7.89 6.41 19.38
N VAL A 565 -7.76 6.51 20.69
CA VAL A 565 -7.77 7.77 21.42
C VAL A 565 -6.37 8.03 21.94
N LYS A 566 -5.82 9.20 21.64
CA LYS A 566 -4.52 9.66 22.12
C LYS A 566 -4.75 10.88 23.00
N MET A 567 -4.14 10.88 24.18
CA MET A 567 -4.26 11.95 25.17
C MET A 567 -2.89 12.47 25.55
N THR A 568 -2.77 13.79 25.68
CA THR A 568 -1.59 14.42 26.28
C THR A 568 -1.98 15.05 27.60
N MET A 569 -1.27 14.69 28.67
CA MET A 569 -1.47 15.23 30.01
C MET A 569 -0.21 15.94 30.50
N GLU A 570 -0.40 17.07 31.19
CA GLU A 570 0.66 17.90 31.76
C GLU A 570 0.39 18.17 33.25
N ASP A 571 1.34 17.90 34.14
CA ASP A 571 1.19 18.22 35.58
C ASP A 571 1.68 19.65 35.92
N GLU A 572 1.50 20.09 37.16
CA GLU A 572 1.96 21.42 37.63
C GLU A 572 3.49 21.61 37.56
N ARG A 573 4.26 20.52 37.46
CA ARG A 573 5.73 20.54 37.27
C ARG A 573 6.13 20.56 35.78
N LYS A 574 5.17 20.69 34.87
CA LYS A 574 5.33 20.62 33.40
C LYS A 574 5.82 19.27 32.89
N ASN A 575 5.68 18.21 33.67
CA ASN A 575 5.88 16.86 33.16
C ASN A 575 4.80 16.56 32.14
N LYS A 576 5.19 16.11 30.95
CA LYS A 576 4.25 15.70 29.90
C LYS A 576 4.28 14.21 29.69
N VAL A 577 3.10 13.64 29.52
CA VAL A 577 2.93 12.25 29.07
C VAL A 577 1.92 12.19 27.95
N ILE A 578 2.16 11.27 27.03
CA ILE A 578 1.22 10.92 25.96
C ILE A 578 0.79 9.49 26.21
N SER A 579 -0.52 9.26 26.24
CA SER A 579 -1.11 7.93 26.40
C SER A 579 -2.05 7.61 25.25
N MET A 580 -2.29 6.32 25.04
CA MET A 580 -3.20 5.84 24.00
C MET A 580 -4.12 4.76 24.55
N GLY A 581 -5.34 4.74 24.06
CA GLY A 581 -6.34 3.72 24.33
C GLY A 581 -7.04 3.30 23.04
N THR A 582 -7.31 2.01 22.90
CA THR A 582 -7.93 1.44 21.70
C THR A 582 -9.16 0.61 22.09
N SER A 583 -10.26 0.83 21.38
CA SER A 583 -11.51 0.10 21.57
C SER A 583 -12.48 0.34 20.39
N PRO A 584 -13.41 -0.58 20.08
CA PRO A 584 -14.54 -0.31 19.18
C PRO A 584 -15.45 0.83 19.68
N ASP A 585 -15.46 1.06 21.00
CA ASP A 585 -16.18 2.14 21.64
C ASP A 585 -15.22 3.27 22.02
N ILE A 586 -15.47 4.47 21.48
CA ILE A 586 -14.69 5.69 21.75
C ILE A 586 -14.60 5.99 23.26
N ILE A 587 -15.67 5.75 24.02
CA ILE A 587 -15.70 5.99 25.46
C ILE A 587 -14.70 5.06 26.16
N VAL A 588 -14.75 3.77 25.85
CA VAL A 588 -13.84 2.77 26.43
C VAL A 588 -12.39 3.08 26.05
N ALA A 589 -12.15 3.50 24.80
CA ALA A 589 -10.82 3.91 24.35
C ALA A 589 -10.32 5.12 25.15
N SER A 590 -11.16 6.13 25.38
CA SER A 590 -10.83 7.31 26.17
C SER A 590 -10.54 6.99 27.63
N VAL A 591 -11.33 6.11 28.25
CA VAL A 591 -11.10 5.66 29.64
C VAL A 591 -9.75 4.97 29.79
N LYS A 592 -9.42 4.06 28.87
CA LYS A 592 -8.12 3.37 28.85
C LYS A 592 -6.95 4.32 28.63
N ALA A 593 -7.09 5.25 27.68
CA ALA A 593 -6.08 6.28 27.44
C ALA A 593 -5.85 7.14 28.69
N PHE A 594 -6.94 7.48 29.39
CA PHE A 594 -6.84 8.29 30.60
C PHE A 594 -6.18 7.55 31.75
N GLU A 595 -6.60 6.32 32.05
CA GLU A 595 -6.03 5.51 33.13
C GLU A 595 -4.51 5.35 32.96
N GLU A 596 -4.07 5.02 31.75
CA GLU A 596 -2.65 4.87 31.44
C GLU A 596 -1.91 6.22 31.54
N GLY A 597 -2.50 7.29 31.00
CA GLY A 597 -1.92 8.64 31.06
C GLY A 597 -1.73 9.13 32.50
N TYR A 598 -2.74 8.94 33.35
CA TYR A 598 -2.65 9.34 34.76
C TYR A 598 -1.56 8.58 35.49
N ASN A 599 -1.51 7.24 35.33
CA ASN A 599 -0.52 6.42 36.01
C ASN A 599 0.91 6.76 35.55
N LEU A 600 1.13 7.05 34.27
CA LEU A 600 2.40 7.53 33.74
C LEU A 600 2.79 8.91 34.31
N LEU A 601 1.84 9.85 34.34
CA LEU A 601 2.10 11.20 34.83
C LEU A 601 2.39 11.21 36.33
N TRP A 602 1.64 10.42 37.10
CA TRP A 602 1.85 10.24 38.53
C TRP A 602 3.22 9.62 38.84
N ALA A 603 3.66 8.65 38.04
CA ALA A 603 4.98 8.05 38.19
C ALA A 603 6.11 9.08 37.94
N LYS A 604 5.95 9.96 36.95
CA LYS A 604 6.90 11.05 36.68
C LYS A 604 6.97 12.10 37.79
N ASN A 605 5.85 12.41 38.44
CA ASN A 605 5.82 13.40 39.52
C ASN A 605 6.57 12.97 40.79
N ARG A 606 6.79 11.66 40.99
CA ARG A 606 7.55 11.12 42.13
C ARG A 606 9.07 11.12 41.94
N LYS A 607 9.54 11.22 40.69
CA LYS A 607 10.95 11.47 40.36
C LYS A 607 11.22 12.97 40.44
#